data_AF-W6Y6H4-F1
#
_entry.id   AF-W6Y6H4-F1
#
_cell.length_a   1.000
_cell.length_b   1.000
_cell.length_c   1.000
_cell.angle_alpha   90.00
_cell.angle_beta   90.00
_cell.angle_gamma   90.00
#
_symmetry.space_group_name_H-M   'P 1'
#
loop_
_entity.id
_entity.type
_entity.pdbx_description
1 polymer ?
#
loop_
_entity_poly.entity_id
_entity_poly.type
_entity_poly.pdbx_seq_one_letter_code
_entity_poly.pdbx_strand_id
1 'polypeptide(L)'
;MGKLIKNHWARLVILTAAAYQIAAGFHCFFWPKIFWDFLTKNLDGAVKPIPVLQVLNVVLGVIGLAWEWPLPLLAGTGLHRSIEARLIVYPISALCALLIYQGTNSGLYYIVGMFAYFWAYSEGEIVCPEPWTLPKRGSTARKIGV
;
A
#
# COMPACT_ATOMS: atom_id res chain seq x y z
N MET A 1 16.99 16.44 18.74
CA MET A 1 17.23 15.49 17.64
C MET A 1 15.87 15.05 17.12
N GLY A 2 15.61 15.13 15.81
CA GLY A 2 14.30 14.82 15.24
C GLY A 2 13.94 13.34 15.38
N LYS A 3 12.77 13.02 15.94
CA LYS A 3 12.27 11.65 16.06
C LYS A 3 11.68 11.22 14.70
N LEU A 4 12.01 10.02 14.23
CA LEU A 4 11.43 9.46 13.00
C LEU A 4 9.92 9.30 13.19
N ILE A 5 9.14 9.86 12.26
CA ILE A 5 7.69 9.70 12.21
C ILE A 5 7.41 8.52 11.28
N LYS A 6 7.16 7.36 11.87
CA LYS A 6 7.12 6.08 11.12
C LYS A 6 5.92 6.03 10.20
N ASN A 7 4.79 6.63 10.59
CA ASN A 7 3.62 6.68 9.71
C ASN A 7 3.91 7.43 8.40
N HIS A 8 4.65 8.54 8.43
CA HIS A 8 4.98 9.35 7.26
C HIS A 8 5.98 8.61 6.40
N TRP A 9 6.95 7.96 7.03
CA TRP A 9 7.88 7.09 6.32
C TRP A 9 7.16 5.93 5.63
N ALA A 10 6.27 5.23 6.33
CA ALA A 10 5.45 4.16 5.79
C ALA A 10 4.61 4.65 4.59
N ARG A 11 4.00 5.84 4.70
CA ARG A 11 3.27 6.48 3.59
C ARG A 11 4.11 6.67 2.35
N LEU A 12 5.31 7.23 2.49
CA LEU A 12 6.20 7.48 1.35
C LEU A 12 6.62 6.17 0.67
N VAL A 13 6.89 5.12 1.46
CA VAL A 13 7.21 3.79 0.93
C VAL A 13 6.02 3.21 0.17
N ILE A 14 4.82 3.29 0.73
CA ILE A 14 3.61 2.76 0.09
C ILE A 14 3.21 3.56 -1.16
N LEU A 15 3.39 4.89 -1.16
CA LEU A 15 3.21 5.71 -2.37
C LEU A 15 4.14 5.27 -3.49
N THR A 16 5.40 4.98 -3.15
CA THR A 16 6.38 4.44 -4.09
C THR A 16 5.95 3.06 -4.58
N ALA A 17 5.51 2.18 -3.68
CA ALA A 17 5.01 0.85 -4.01
C ALA A 17 3.81 0.90 -4.97
N ALA A 18 2.86 1.80 -4.72
CA ALA A 18 1.65 1.99 -5.50
C ALA A 18 1.92 2.56 -6.89
N ALA A 19 2.78 3.58 -6.99
CA ALA A 19 3.22 4.11 -8.29
C ALA A 19 3.91 3.03 -9.13
N TYR A 20 4.78 2.23 -8.49
CA TYR A 20 5.44 1.11 -9.16
C TYR A 20 4.45 0.00 -9.54
N GLN A 21 3.43 -0.28 -8.72
CA GLN A 21 2.40 -1.28 -9.02
C GLN A 21 1.63 -0.93 -10.29
N ILE A 22 1.28 0.35 -10.46
CA ILE A 22 0.61 0.84 -11.67
C ILE A 22 1.51 0.63 -12.89
N ALA A 23 2.77 1.08 -12.83
CA ALA A 23 3.72 0.93 -13.91
C ALA A 23 3.96 -0.56 -14.28
N ALA A 24 4.10 -1.42 -13.27
CA ALA A 24 4.25 -2.86 -13.45
C ALA A 24 3.00 -3.50 -14.08
N GLY A 25 1.80 -3.12 -13.63
CA GLY A 25 0.52 -3.55 -14.21
C GLY A 25 0.42 -3.17 -15.69
N PHE A 26 0.76 -1.92 -16.04
CA PHE A 26 0.81 -1.47 -17.44
C PHE A 26 1.81 -2.28 -18.28
N HIS A 27 3.02 -2.48 -17.78
CA HIS A 27 4.05 -3.24 -18.50
C HIS A 27 3.66 -4.72 -18.70
N CYS A 28 2.90 -5.28 -17.76
CA CYS A 28 2.38 -6.65 -17.82
C CYS A 28 1.29 -6.84 -18.89
N PHE A 29 0.66 -5.79 -19.43
CA PHE A 29 -0.21 -5.93 -20.60
C PHE A 29 0.59 -6.27 -21.87
N PHE A 30 1.80 -5.72 -22.01
CA PHE A 30 2.66 -5.98 -23.17
C PHE A 30 3.43 -7.29 -23.03
N TRP A 31 3.88 -7.61 -21.81
CA TRP A 31 4.57 -8.87 -21.49
C TRP A 31 3.85 -9.63 -20.38
N PRO A 32 2.75 -10.34 -20.72
CA PRO A 32 1.93 -11.07 -19.75
C PRO A 32 2.66 -12.28 -19.19
N LYS A 33 3.38 -12.08 -18.07
CA LYS A 33 4.13 -13.11 -17.36
C LYS A 33 3.77 -13.13 -15.87
N ILE A 34 3.38 -14.31 -15.39
CA ILE A 34 3.33 -14.65 -13.97
C ILE A 34 4.78 -14.69 -13.43
N PHE A 35 4.99 -14.29 -12.18
CA PHE A 35 6.31 -14.39 -11.54
C PHE A 35 6.82 -15.84 -11.48
N TRP A 36 5.95 -16.78 -11.12
CA TRP A 36 6.23 -18.22 -11.02
C TRP A 36 6.18 -19.00 -12.33
N ASP A 37 6.22 -18.31 -13.48
CA ASP A 37 6.15 -18.94 -14.81
C ASP A 37 7.31 -19.92 -15.08
N PHE A 38 8.39 -19.84 -14.29
CA PHE A 38 9.51 -20.80 -14.33
C PHE A 38 9.24 -22.11 -13.58
N LEU A 39 8.29 -22.12 -12.65
CA LEU A 39 7.96 -23.28 -11.81
C LEU A 39 6.64 -23.95 -12.21
N THR A 40 5.64 -23.16 -12.63
CA THR A 40 4.32 -23.68 -13.05
C THR A 40 3.65 -22.76 -14.08
N LYS A 41 2.85 -23.36 -14.97
CA LYS A 41 2.00 -22.65 -15.95
C LYS A 41 0.53 -22.59 -15.56
N ASN A 42 0.15 -23.19 -14.42
CA ASN A 42 -1.26 -23.28 -14.00
C ASN A 42 -1.90 -21.90 -13.72
N LEU A 43 -1.08 -20.87 -13.49
CA LEU A 43 -1.54 -19.52 -13.17
C LEU A 43 -1.62 -18.60 -14.40
N ASP A 44 -1.20 -19.06 -15.59
CA ASP A 44 -1.16 -18.25 -16.80
C ASP A 44 -2.52 -17.65 -17.16
N GLY A 45 -3.60 -18.39 -16.86
CA GLY A 45 -4.98 -17.95 -17.09
C GLY A 45 -5.35 -16.62 -16.41
N ALA A 46 -4.61 -16.22 -15.37
CA ALA A 46 -4.84 -14.97 -14.65
C ALA A 46 -4.23 -13.74 -15.35
N VAL A 47 -3.33 -13.95 -16.33
CA VAL A 47 -2.58 -12.90 -17.03
C VAL A 47 -2.88 -12.91 -18.55
N LYS A 48 -3.19 -14.08 -19.13
CA LYS A 48 -3.57 -14.27 -20.53
C LYS A 48 -4.52 -15.47 -20.67
N PRO A 49 -5.50 -15.45 -21.59
CA PRO A 49 -5.80 -14.38 -22.54
C PRO A 49 -6.54 -13.19 -21.90
N ILE A 50 -7.14 -13.37 -20.72
CA ILE A 50 -7.85 -12.31 -20.00
C ILE A 50 -6.90 -11.65 -19.00
N PRO A 51 -6.62 -10.34 -19.11
CA PRO A 51 -5.61 -9.67 -18.30
C PRO A 51 -6.14 -9.27 -16.90
N VAL A 52 -6.64 -10.23 -16.13
CA VAL A 52 -7.29 -9.99 -14.83
C VAL A 52 -6.29 -9.39 -13.84
N LEU A 53 -5.10 -9.97 -13.71
CA LEU A 53 -4.09 -9.50 -12.77
C LEU A 53 -3.54 -8.12 -13.12
N GLN A 54 -3.44 -7.77 -14.40
CA GLN A 54 -2.98 -6.46 -14.82
C GLN A 54 -3.99 -5.37 -14.43
N VAL A 55 -5.27 -5.62 -14.70
CA VAL A 55 -6.35 -4.70 -14.30
C VAL A 55 -6.38 -4.55 -12.77
N LEU A 56 -6.30 -5.65 -12.02
CA LEU A 56 -6.27 -5.61 -10.56
C LEU A 56 -5.06 -4.81 -10.03
N ASN A 57 -3.86 -5.01 -10.59
CA ASN A 57 -2.67 -4.26 -10.15
C ASN A 57 -2.78 -2.76 -10.45
N VAL A 58 -3.29 -2.37 -11.61
CA VAL A 58 -3.51 -0.95 -11.93
C VAL A 58 -4.56 -0.34 -10.99
N VAL A 59 -5.69 -1.01 -10.78
CA VAL A 59 -6.76 -0.53 -9.89
C VAL A 59 -6.28 -0.41 -8.45
N LEU A 60 -5.64 -1.45 -7.91
CA LEU A 60 -5.11 -1.44 -6.53
C LEU A 60 -4.02 -0.38 -6.34
N GLY A 61 -3.14 -0.21 -7.34
CA GLY A 61 -2.13 0.84 -7.30
C GLY A 61 -2.75 2.25 -7.31
N VAL A 62 -3.78 2.49 -8.12
CA VAL A 62 -4.51 3.78 -8.14
C VAL A 62 -5.21 4.03 -6.80
N ILE A 63 -5.88 3.02 -6.24
CA ILE A 63 -6.51 3.11 -4.92
C ILE A 63 -5.46 3.41 -3.84
N GLY A 64 -4.32 2.72 -3.86
CA GLY A 64 -3.21 2.94 -2.93
C GLY A 64 -2.66 4.36 -2.99
N LEU A 65 -2.46 4.90 -4.21
CA LEU A 65 -2.05 6.29 -4.40
C LEU A 65 -3.10 7.27 -3.86
N ALA A 66 -4.39 7.07 -4.20
CA ALA A 66 -5.46 7.95 -3.76
C ALA A 66 -5.67 7.94 -2.23
N TRP A 67 -5.39 6.82 -1.57
CA TRP A 67 -5.50 6.68 -0.12
C TRP A 67 -4.31 7.32 0.60
N GLU A 68 -3.07 7.11 0.11
CA GLU A 68 -1.88 7.64 0.78
C GLU A 68 -1.48 9.05 0.40
N TRP A 69 -1.85 9.48 -0.80
CA TRP A 69 -1.88 10.88 -1.19
C TRP A 69 -3.34 11.32 -1.07
N PRO A 70 -3.83 11.51 0.16
CA PRO A 70 -5.26 11.64 0.43
C PRO A 70 -5.84 12.74 -0.44
N LEU A 71 -6.63 12.31 -1.43
CA LEU A 71 -7.39 13.24 -2.25
C LEU A 71 -8.27 14.08 -1.32
N PRO A 72 -8.59 15.34 -1.68
CA PRO A 72 -9.41 16.21 -0.84
C PRO A 72 -10.74 15.56 -0.40
N LEU A 73 -11.28 14.65 -1.21
CA LEU A 73 -12.50 13.88 -0.95
C LEU A 73 -12.34 12.75 0.08
N LEU A 74 -11.13 12.21 0.25
CA LEU A 74 -10.81 11.10 1.15
C LEU A 74 -10.11 11.57 2.43
N ALA A 75 -9.52 12.76 2.42
CA ALA A 75 -8.88 13.37 3.57
C ALA A 75 -9.87 13.47 4.75
N GLY A 76 -9.38 13.22 5.97
CA GLY A 76 -10.21 13.22 7.18
C GLY A 76 -11.21 12.07 7.37
N THR A 77 -11.43 11.17 6.40
CA THR A 77 -12.32 10.00 6.58
C THR A 77 -11.78 9.03 7.64
N GLY A 78 -12.65 8.16 8.18
CA GLY A 78 -12.25 7.12 9.14
C GLY A 78 -11.26 6.12 8.55
N LEU A 79 -11.47 5.73 7.29
CA LEU A 79 -10.54 4.87 6.53
C LEU A 79 -9.20 5.55 6.28
N HIS A 80 -9.20 6.85 5.93
CA HIS A 80 -7.96 7.62 5.81
C HIS A 80 -7.14 7.65 7.10
N ARG A 81 -7.78 7.65 8.27
CA ARG A 81 -7.10 7.73 9.57
C ARG A 81 -6.68 6.38 10.16
N SER A 82 -7.27 5.28 9.71
CA SER A 82 -7.00 3.95 10.27
C SER A 82 -5.72 3.33 9.71
N ILE A 83 -4.77 3.04 10.59
CA ILE A 83 -3.56 2.27 10.24
C ILE A 83 -3.92 0.79 10.11
N GLU A 84 -4.90 0.32 10.87
CA GLU A 84 -5.40 -1.06 10.85
C GLU A 84 -5.98 -1.41 9.48
N ALA A 85 -6.80 -0.53 8.91
CA ALA A 85 -7.37 -0.73 7.58
C ALA A 85 -6.27 -0.89 6.51
N ARG A 86 -5.18 -0.12 6.62
CA ARG A 86 -4.02 -0.23 5.72
C ARG A 86 -3.31 -1.58 5.86
N LEU A 87 -3.11 -2.03 7.09
CA LEU A 87 -2.48 -3.32 7.37
C LEU A 87 -3.33 -4.52 6.90
N ILE A 88 -4.63 -4.34 6.69
CA ILE A 88 -5.52 -5.37 6.11
C ILE A 88 -5.52 -5.31 4.59
N VAL A 89 -5.48 -4.12 3.99
CA VAL A 89 -5.61 -3.94 2.52
C VAL A 89 -4.28 -4.11 1.77
N TYR A 90 -3.16 -3.63 2.32
CA TYR A 90 -1.87 -3.73 1.64
C TYR A 90 -1.31 -5.14 1.46
N PRO A 91 -1.62 -6.15 2.30
CA PRO A 91 -1.28 -7.54 2.00
C PRO A 91 -1.88 -8.02 0.67
N ILE A 92 -3.11 -7.60 0.35
CA ILE A 92 -3.78 -7.95 -0.91
C ILE A 92 -3.07 -7.28 -2.09
N SER A 93 -2.71 -6.00 -1.94
CA SER A 93 -1.95 -5.26 -2.96
C SER A 93 -0.57 -5.87 -3.20
N ALA A 94 0.14 -6.23 -2.12
CA ALA A 94 1.42 -6.90 -2.18
C ALA A 94 1.32 -8.26 -2.89
N LEU A 95 0.31 -9.07 -2.55
CA LEU A 95 0.09 -10.37 -3.18
C LEU A 95 -0.16 -10.22 -4.69
N CYS A 96 -1.07 -9.34 -5.10
CA CYS A 96 -1.35 -9.09 -6.52
C CYS A 96 -0.10 -8.61 -7.28
N ALA A 97 0.73 -7.77 -6.65
CA ALA A 97 1.98 -7.30 -7.24
C ALA A 97 3.02 -8.42 -7.36
N LEU A 98 3.14 -9.30 -6.36
CA LEU A 98 4.09 -10.43 -6.37
C LEU A 98 3.70 -11.53 -7.37
N LEU A 99 2.44 -11.61 -7.79
CA LEU A 99 1.99 -12.60 -8.77
C LEU A 99 2.40 -12.26 -10.21
N ILE A 100 2.58 -10.98 -10.54
CA ILE A 100 3.07 -10.56 -11.86
C ILE A 100 4.59 -10.42 -11.84
N TYR A 101 5.26 -10.83 -12.92
CA TYR A 101 6.73 -10.83 -12.99
C TYR A 101 7.32 -9.43 -12.81
N GLN A 102 6.67 -8.40 -13.35
CA GLN A 102 7.13 -7.02 -13.28
C GLN A 102 6.88 -6.36 -11.91
N GLY A 103 6.00 -6.94 -11.09
CA GLY A 103 5.51 -6.33 -9.84
C GLY A 103 6.30 -6.71 -8.60
N THR A 104 7.33 -7.56 -8.70
CA THR A 104 8.10 -8.05 -7.54
C THR A 104 8.63 -6.91 -6.67
N ASN A 105 9.21 -5.87 -7.29
CA ASN A 105 9.73 -4.72 -6.55
C ASN A 105 8.63 -3.97 -5.78
N SER A 106 7.49 -3.73 -6.42
CA SER A 106 6.32 -3.12 -5.77
C SER A 106 5.85 -3.95 -4.59
N GLY A 107 5.72 -5.27 -4.77
CA GLY A 107 5.33 -6.20 -3.71
C GLY A 107 6.27 -6.14 -2.50
N LEU A 108 7.59 -6.10 -2.74
CA LEU A 108 8.59 -5.94 -1.67
C LEU A 108 8.47 -4.59 -0.97
N TYR A 109 8.23 -3.50 -1.71
CA TYR A 109 8.02 -2.19 -1.11
C TYR A 109 6.74 -2.14 -0.26
N TYR A 110 5.66 -2.79 -0.70
CA TYR A 110 4.47 -2.95 0.13
C TYR A 110 4.78 -3.67 1.43
N ILE A 111 5.57 -4.75 1.40
CA ILE A 111 5.98 -5.48 2.60
C ILE A 111 6.76 -4.57 3.56
N VAL A 112 7.75 -3.82 3.06
CA VAL A 112 8.51 -2.87 3.88
C VAL A 112 7.61 -1.78 4.47
N GLY A 113 6.71 -1.21 3.67
CA GLY A 113 5.76 -0.20 4.13
C GLY A 113 4.78 -0.74 5.17
N MET A 114 4.35 -2.00 5.05
CA MET A 114 3.52 -2.68 6.05
C MET A 114 4.27 -2.87 7.37
N PHE A 115 5.54 -3.29 7.33
CA PHE A 115 6.36 -3.38 8.55
C PHE A 115 6.51 -2.01 9.23
N ALA A 116 6.75 -0.96 8.45
CA ALA A 116 6.81 0.41 8.94
C ALA A 116 5.49 0.85 9.58
N TYR A 117 4.35 0.53 8.96
CA TYR A 117 3.03 0.82 9.52
C TYR A 117 2.71 0.02 10.77
N PHE A 118 3.10 -1.25 10.82
CA PHE A 118 2.93 -2.08 12.00
C PHE A 118 3.75 -1.54 13.18
N TRP A 119 4.98 -1.07 12.92
CA TRP A 119 5.79 -0.40 13.92
C TRP A 119 5.18 0.93 14.37
N ALA A 120 4.67 1.74 13.45
CA ALA A 120 3.94 2.97 13.81
C ALA A 120 2.72 2.66 14.71
N TYR A 121 1.99 1.59 14.37
CA TYR A 121 0.82 1.13 15.13
C TYR A 121 1.19 0.64 16.54
N SER A 122 2.27 -0.13 16.68
CA SER A 122 2.71 -0.66 17.99
C SER A 122 3.18 0.45 18.95
N GLU A 123 3.70 1.55 18.41
CA GLU A 123 4.04 2.75 19.20
C GLU A 123 2.87 3.73 19.40
N GLY A 124 1.68 3.42 18.86
CA GLY A 124 0.50 4.27 18.99
C GLY A 124 0.57 5.58 18.20
N GLU A 125 1.34 5.63 17.11
CA GLU A 125 1.32 6.78 16.20
C GLU A 125 -0.06 6.90 15.53
N ILE A 126 -0.53 8.14 15.36
CA ILE A 126 -1.85 8.42 14.76
C ILE A 126 -1.68 9.11 13.41
N VAL A 127 -2.55 8.77 12.45
CA VAL A 127 -2.64 9.50 11.18
C VAL A 127 -3.56 10.70 11.38
N CYS A 128 -3.01 11.90 11.21
CA CYS A 128 -3.75 13.13 11.37
C CYS A 128 -4.87 13.27 10.31
N PRO A 129 -5.98 13.96 10.63
CA PRO A 129 -7.03 14.24 9.65
C PRO A 129 -6.50 15.05 8.47
N GLU A 130 -5.65 16.03 8.77
CA GLU A 130 -4.93 16.84 7.80
C GLU A 130 -3.67 16.09 7.33
N PRO A 131 -3.51 15.85 6.02
CA PRO A 131 -2.40 15.08 5.47
C PRO A 131 -1.05 15.67 5.85
N TRP A 132 -0.07 14.81 6.16
CA TRP A 132 1.33 15.19 6.42
C TRP A 132 1.55 16.14 7.62
N THR A 133 0.53 16.35 8.45
CA THR A 133 0.64 17.17 9.66
C THR A 133 1.04 16.36 10.87
N LEU A 134 1.67 17.03 11.84
CA LEU A 134 2.02 16.42 13.12
C LEU A 134 0.84 16.46 14.09
N PRO A 135 0.71 15.45 14.96
CA PRO A 135 -0.26 15.49 16.04
C PRO A 135 0.02 16.69 16.96
N LYS A 136 -1.02 17.48 17.27
CA LYS A 136 -0.93 18.57 18.24
C LYS A 136 -0.73 17.98 19.64
N ARG A 137 0.09 18.65 20.47
CA ARG A 137 0.38 18.21 21.84
C ARG A 137 -0.93 17.95 22.60
N GLY A 138 -1.13 16.71 23.06
CA GLY A 138 -2.35 16.26 23.76
C GLY A 138 -3.32 15.41 22.93
N SER A 139 -3.17 15.31 21.61
CA SER A 139 -4.05 14.45 20.78
C SER A 139 -3.78 12.96 20.93
N THR A 140 -2.59 12.59 21.41
CA THR A 140 -2.16 11.20 21.66
C THR A 140 -2.54 10.71 23.05
N ALA A 141 -3.21 11.54 23.87
CA ALA A 141 -3.80 11.09 25.13
C ALA A 141 -4.98 10.16 24.79
N ARG A 142 -4.66 8.92 24.42
CA ARG A 142 -5.58 7.81 24.43
C ARG A 142 -6.23 7.83 25.81
N LYS A 143 -7.56 7.97 25.83
CA LYS A 143 -8.40 7.78 27.00
C LYS A 143 -8.04 6.43 27.63
N ILE A 144 -7.11 6.43 28.59
CA ILE A 144 -6.98 5.40 29.60
C ILE A 144 -7.89 5.89 30.72
N GLY A 145 -9.15 5.46 30.67
CA GLY A 145 -10.21 5.91 31.57
C GLY A 145 -11.52 6.05 30.80
N VAL A 146 -12.27 4.97 30.64
CA VAL A 146 -13.24 4.38 31.59
C VAL A 146 -13.45 2.93 31.18
#